data_AF-A0A1D2Q8M2-F1
#
_entry.id   AF-A0A1D2Q8M2-F1
#
_cell.length_a   1.000
_cell.length_b   1.000
_cell.length_c   1.000
_cell.angle_alpha   90.00
_cell.angle_beta   90.00
_cell.angle_gamma   90.00
#
_symmetry.space_group_name_H-M   'P 1'
#
loop_
_entity.id
_entity.type
_entity.pdbx_description
1 polymer ?
#
loop_
_entity_poly.entity_id
_entity_poly.type
_entity_poly.pdbx_seq_one_letter_code
_entity_poly.pdbx_strand_id
1 'polypeptide(L)'
;MAQRVKYNRVESVLRELSYPILREDAAIELDETTLVLAEGEENLGGLIAQTDQEEYESARDLETEVNNVLPREAVGEPYQSEGEG
;
A
#
# COMPACT_ATOMS: atom_id res chain seq x y z
N MET A 1 -13.22 13.38 -4.51
CA MET A 1 -14.01 12.89 -3.34
C MET A 1 -13.16 11.80 -2.73
N ALA A 2 -12.76 11.92 -1.47
CA ALA A 2 -11.83 10.96 -0.88
C ALA A 2 -12.41 9.53 -0.84
N GLN A 3 -11.74 8.58 -1.48
CA GLN A 3 -12.15 7.18 -1.55
C GLN A 3 -11.53 6.41 -0.37
N ARG A 4 -12.36 5.73 0.44
CA ARG A 4 -11.87 4.90 1.54
C ARG A 4 -11.85 3.42 1.15
N VAL A 5 -10.68 2.81 1.20
CA VAL A 5 -10.45 1.43 0.78
C VAL A 5 -9.89 0.66 1.95
N LYS A 6 -10.50 -0.49 2.27
CA LYS A 6 -9.95 -1.38 3.29
C LYS A 6 -8.66 -2.02 2.78
N TYR A 7 -7.68 -2.21 3.66
CA TYR A 7 -6.42 -2.88 3.32
C TYR A 7 -6.61 -4.19 2.54
N ASN A 8 -7.54 -5.05 2.98
CA ASN A 8 -7.85 -6.31 2.29
C ASN A 8 -8.45 -6.17 0.86
N ARG A 9 -8.78 -4.96 0.43
CA ARG A 9 -9.27 -4.62 -0.92
C ARG A 9 -8.31 -3.73 -1.70
N VAL A 10 -7.16 -3.35 -1.11
CA VAL A 10 -6.21 -2.44 -1.77
C VAL A 10 -5.73 -3.02 -3.10
N GLU A 11 -5.45 -4.33 -3.17
CA GLU A 11 -5.04 -5.02 -4.38
C GLU A 11 -6.02 -4.78 -5.55
N SER A 12 -7.33 -4.71 -5.28
CA SER A 12 -8.33 -4.47 -6.33
C SER A 12 -8.19 -3.08 -6.93
N VAL A 13 -7.91 -2.07 -6.10
CA VAL A 13 -7.72 -0.68 -6.54
C VAL A 13 -6.39 -0.53 -7.28
N LEU A 14 -5.33 -1.16 -6.78
CA LEU A 14 -4.04 -1.15 -7.46
C LEU A 14 -4.14 -1.79 -8.86
N ARG A 15 -4.94 -2.86 -9.02
CA ARG A 15 -5.17 -3.50 -10.33
C ARG A 15 -5.91 -2.63 -11.34
N GLU A 16 -6.60 -1.57 -10.91
CA GLU A 16 -7.29 -0.64 -11.81
C GLU A 16 -6.31 0.34 -12.50
N LEU A 17 -5.07 0.46 -11.99
CA LEU A 17 -4.02 1.27 -12.60
C LEU A 17 -3.50 0.65 -13.91
N SER A 18 -2.97 1.51 -14.77
CA SER A 18 -2.36 1.09 -16.05
C SER A 18 -0.87 0.84 -15.86
N TYR A 19 -0.45 -0.42 -15.98
CA TYR A 19 0.95 -0.83 -15.81
C TYR A 19 1.70 -0.92 -17.16
N PRO A 20 3.02 -0.63 -17.19
CA PRO A 20 3.83 -0.12 -16.08
C PRO A 20 3.46 1.31 -15.69
N ILE A 21 3.58 1.62 -14.39
CA ILE A 21 3.25 2.95 -13.83
C ILE A 21 4.41 3.49 -13.00
N LEU A 22 4.67 4.79 -13.12
CA LEU A 22 5.67 5.49 -12.31
C LEU A 22 5.14 5.73 -10.90
N ARG A 23 6.04 5.76 -9.91
CA ARG A 23 5.71 6.10 -8.52
C ARG A 23 4.97 7.42 -8.39
N GLU A 24 5.41 8.44 -9.11
CA GLU A 24 4.79 9.77 -9.06
C GLU A 24 3.36 9.75 -9.61
N ASP A 25 3.14 9.10 -10.76
CA ASP A 25 1.79 8.95 -11.34
C ASP A 25 0.87 8.13 -10.44
N ALA A 26 1.34 7.00 -9.91
CA ALA A 26 0.57 6.17 -8.99
C ALA A 26 0.23 6.90 -7.69
N ALA A 27 1.17 7.69 -7.16
CA ALA A 27 0.95 8.50 -5.98
C ALA A 27 -0.11 9.60 -6.22
N ILE A 28 -0.08 10.25 -7.39
CA ILE A 28 -1.05 11.28 -7.77
C ILE A 28 -2.45 10.67 -7.97
N GLU A 29 -2.55 9.56 -8.70
CA GLU A 29 -3.83 8.88 -8.95
C GLU A 29 -4.51 8.40 -7.66
N LEU A 30 -3.70 8.05 -6.64
CA LEU A 30 -4.17 7.51 -5.37
C LEU A 30 -4.05 8.50 -4.19
N ASP A 31 -3.73 9.77 -4.44
CA ASP A 31 -3.61 10.82 -3.41
C ASP A 31 -4.95 11.07 -2.69
N GLU A 32 -6.08 10.94 -3.40
CA GLU A 32 -7.41 11.03 -2.78
C GLU A 32 -7.87 9.71 -2.14
N THR A 33 -7.04 8.65 -2.14
CA THR A 33 -7.41 7.33 -1.59
C THR A 33 -6.86 7.14 -0.19
N THR A 34 -7.77 6.91 0.76
CA THR A 34 -7.44 6.57 2.15
C THR A 34 -7.48 5.06 2.35
N LEU A 35 -6.36 4.49 2.77
CA LEU A 35 -6.19 3.11 3.16
C LEU A 35 -6.62 2.92 4.62
N VAL A 36 -7.68 2.15 4.84
CA VAL A 36 -8.20 1.81 6.17
C VAL A 36 -7.50 0.54 6.64
N LEU A 37 -6.70 0.68 7.70
CA LEU A 37 -5.88 -0.37 8.29
C LEU A 37 -6.59 -1.04 9.47
N ALA A 38 -5.93 -2.00 10.13
CA ALA A 38 -6.48 -2.62 11.34
C ALA A 38 -6.54 -1.62 12.49
N GLU A 39 -5.49 -0.79 12.59
CA GLU A 39 -5.42 0.32 13.52
C GLU A 39 -5.03 1.59 12.73
N GLY A 40 -5.98 2.53 12.63
CA GLY A 40 -5.78 3.79 11.93
C GLY A 40 -6.14 3.79 10.44
N GLU A 41 -5.80 4.91 9.80
CA GLU A 41 -6.02 5.15 8.37
C GLU A 41 -4.82 5.94 7.82
N GLU A 42 -4.36 5.58 6.63
CA GLU A 42 -3.20 6.18 5.98
C GLU A 42 -3.56 6.64 4.56
N ASN A 43 -2.82 7.61 4.01
CA ASN A 43 -3.02 8.02 2.62
C ASN A 43 -2.27 7.06 1.68
N LEU A 44 -2.98 6.46 0.72
CA LEU A 44 -2.39 5.48 -0.18
C LEU A 44 -1.36 6.12 -1.12
N GLY A 45 -1.68 7.26 -1.73
CA GLY A 45 -0.71 7.99 -2.56
C GLY A 45 0.53 8.43 -1.78
N GLY A 46 0.36 8.85 -0.53
CA GLY A 46 1.44 9.18 0.39
C GLY A 46 2.31 7.99 0.78
N LEU A 47 1.74 6.79 0.92
CA LEU A 47 2.53 5.57 1.12
C LEU A 47 3.34 5.24 -0.13
N ILE A 48 2.73 5.32 -1.31
CA ILE A 48 3.42 5.06 -2.59
C ILE A 48 4.60 6.03 -2.79
N ALA A 49 4.42 7.31 -2.49
CA ALA A 49 5.47 8.32 -2.58
C ALA A 49 6.66 8.06 -1.64
N GLN A 50 6.48 7.27 -0.57
CA GLN A 50 7.54 6.91 0.38
C GLN A 50 8.31 5.65 -0.01
N THR A 51 7.85 4.90 -1.01
CA THR A 51 8.54 3.70 -1.47
C THR A 51 9.83 4.04 -2.22
N ASP A 52 10.79 3.13 -2.18
CA ASP A 52 12.10 3.31 -2.83
C ASP A 52 12.03 3.10 -4.35
N GLN A 53 11.06 2.33 -4.84
CA GLN A 53 10.95 2.01 -6.26
C GLN A 53 10.41 3.16 -7.10
N GLU A 54 10.91 3.32 -8.34
CA GLU A 54 10.54 4.43 -9.23
C GLU A 54 9.42 4.06 -10.22
N GLU A 55 9.29 2.78 -10.58
CA GLU A 55 8.29 2.25 -11.51
C GLU A 55 7.83 0.87 -11.03
N TYR A 56 6.58 0.52 -11.26
CA TYR A 56 6.03 -0.80 -10.95
C TYR A 56 5.56 -1.48 -12.21
N GLU A 57 5.93 -2.75 -12.36
CA GLU A 57 5.52 -3.58 -13.49
C GLU A 57 4.10 -4.16 -13.30
N SER A 58 3.59 -4.20 -12.07
CA SER A 58 2.33 -4.86 -11.73
C SER A 58 1.74 -4.39 -10.40
N ALA A 59 0.43 -4.58 -10.23
CA ALA A 59 -0.26 -4.25 -8.98
C ALA A 59 0.32 -4.96 -7.74
N ARG A 60 0.78 -6.19 -7.89
CA ARG A 60 1.46 -6.94 -6.82
C ARG A 60 2.80 -6.34 -6.42
N ASP A 61 3.50 -5.80 -7.39
CA ASP A 61 4.82 -5.19 -7.20
C ASP A 61 4.66 -3.90 -6.37
N LEU A 62 3.72 -3.05 -6.78
CA LEU A 62 3.28 -1.87 -6.03
C LEU A 62 2.76 -2.22 -4.62
N GLU A 63 1.94 -3.25 -4.50
CA GLU A 63 1.41 -3.70 -3.20
C GLU A 63 2.52 -4.12 -2.24
N THR A 64 3.55 -4.81 -2.75
CA THR A 64 4.70 -5.26 -1.96
C THR A 64 5.46 -4.06 -1.40
N GLU A 65 5.69 -3.05 -2.23
CA GLU A 65 6.40 -1.84 -1.82
C GLU A 65 5.59 -0.99 -0.83
N VAL A 66 4.27 -0.87 -1.04
CA VAL A 66 3.38 -0.23 -0.07
C VAL A 66 3.40 -0.97 1.27
N ASN A 67 3.45 -2.31 1.26
CA ASN A 67 3.59 -3.11 2.47
C ASN A 67 4.92 -2.89 3.20
N ASN A 68 6.01 -2.64 2.47
CA ASN A 68 7.32 -2.40 3.06
C ASN A 68 7.39 -1.07 3.83
N VAL A 69 6.61 -0.07 3.44
CA VAL A 69 6.55 1.25 4.10
C VAL A 69 5.44 1.36 5.16
N LEU A 70 4.52 0.39 5.23
CA LEU A 70 3.45 0.41 6.21
C LEU A 70 3.98 0.21 7.64
N PRO A 71 3.43 0.92 8.64
CA PRO A 71 3.77 0.69 10.04
C PRO A 71 3.43 -0.75 10.43
N ARG A 72 4.39 -1.45 11.05
CA ARG A 72 4.22 -2.85 11.48
C ARG A 72 3.01 -3.05 12.40
N GLU A 73 2.71 -2.05 13.22
CA GLU A 73 1.56 -2.01 14.14
C GLU A 73 0.22 -1.96 13.38
N ALA A 74 0.18 -1.37 12.18
CA ALA A 74 -1.05 -1.15 11.42
C ALA A 74 -1.49 -2.35 10.58
N VAL A 75 -0.58 -3.29 10.30
CA VAL A 75 -0.86 -4.52 9.54
C VAL A 75 -1.35 -5.66 10.46
N GLY A 76 -1.26 -5.47 11.79
CA GLY A 76 -1.50 -6.49 12.80
C GLY A 76 -0.30 -7.43 12.89
N GLU A 77 0.23 -7.61 14.10
CA GLU A 77 1.43 -8.40 14.35
C GLU A 77 1.34 -9.79 13.69
N PRO A 78 2.21 -10.15 12.72
CA PRO A 78 2.50 -11.56 12.52
C PRO A 78 3.19 -12.01 13.81
N TYR A 79 2.50 -12.81 14.62
CA TYR A 79 3.11 -13.62 15.67
C TYR A 79 4.19 -14.50 15.01
N GLN A 80 5.38 -13.96 14.78
CA GLN A 80 6.63 -14.70 14.70
C GLN A 80 7.09 -14.77 16.15
N SER A 81 6.38 -15.57 16.95
CA SER A 81 6.96 -16.10 18.16
C SER A 81 8.26 -16.77 17.75
N GLU A 82 9.36 -16.16 18.16
CA GLU A 82 10.63 -16.83 18.35
C GLU A 82 10.37 -17.96 19.36
N GLY A 83 9.87 -19.08 18.86
CA GLY A 83 9.76 -20.33 19.59
C GLY A 83 11.14 -20.95 19.63
N GLU A 84 11.89 -20.59 20.67
CA GLU A 84 13.08 -21.29 21.13
C GLU A 84 12.78 -22.80 21.26
N GLY A 85 13.66 -23.64 20.72
CA GLY A 85 13.61 -25.10 20.84
C GLY A 85 14.80 -25.78 20.18
#